data_AF-A0A167EMG9-F1
#
_entry.id   AF-A0A167EMG9-F1
#
_cell.length_a   1.000
_cell.length_b   1.000
_cell.length_c   1.000
_cell.angle_alpha   90.00
_cell.angle_beta   90.00
_cell.angle_gamma   90.00
#
_symmetry.space_group_name_H-M   'P 1'
#
loop_
_entity.id
_entity.type
_entity.pdbx_description
1 polymer ?
#
loop_
_entity_poly.entity_id
_entity_poly.type
_entity_poly.pdbx_seq_one_letter_code
_entity_poly.pdbx_strand_id
1 'polypeptide(L)'
;MKIYSIILLLWGATLTAQVGIGTTNPTATLDVDGNLRLRGTNEETDLEIIQDSILVISRNGTVNRVSSKNIIESHLKSIVKGNMVNNGTISLSLLSGKKEIVFDQEEIDLHNEYDTSTGIFTAKQDGIYRVSVNLYAGGISVSSNFGVGIYKNGALVAKNSFANIGVAFVNVTPPARAVSTIVQLNTNETLSFKVLASLLSVGISGDNTETFFTIEQIR
;
A
#
# COMPACT_ATOMS: atom_id res chain seq x y z
N MET A 1 68.65 24.78 47.15
CA MET A 1 69.09 24.11 45.91
C MET A 1 68.04 23.06 45.54
N LYS A 2 67.32 23.27 44.42
CA LYS A 2 66.51 22.32 43.60
C LYS A 2 65.28 21.64 44.29
N ILE A 3 64.05 22.04 43.94
CA ILE A 3 63.17 21.49 42.86
C ILE A 3 62.77 20.03 43.23
N TYR A 4 61.51 19.67 43.45
CA TYR A 4 60.47 19.53 42.42
C TYR A 4 59.06 19.91 42.90
N SER A 5 58.49 20.89 42.19
CA SER A 5 57.05 21.11 42.10
C SER A 5 56.36 19.85 41.60
N ILE A 6 55.50 19.24 42.41
CA ILE A 6 54.43 18.37 41.90
C ILE A 6 53.35 19.33 41.40
N ILE A 7 53.51 19.78 40.15
CA ILE A 7 52.41 20.31 39.36
C ILE A 7 51.55 19.08 39.04
N LEU A 8 50.45 18.91 39.78
CA LEU A 8 49.39 17.99 39.39
C LEU A 8 48.73 18.60 38.15
N LEU A 9 49.25 18.20 37.00
CA LEU A 9 48.75 18.54 35.69
C LEU A 9 47.38 17.84 35.54
N LEU A 10 46.31 18.46 36.05
CA LEU A 10 44.93 18.14 35.65
C LEU A 10 44.76 18.65 34.21
N TRP A 11 45.49 18.05 33.29
CA TRP A 11 45.24 18.14 31.86
C TRP A 11 43.93 17.41 31.59
N GLY A 12 42.84 18.18 31.59
CA GLY A 12 42.01 18.38 30.41
C GLY A 12 41.57 17.17 29.58
N ALA A 13 41.64 15.94 30.11
CA ALA A 13 40.91 14.83 29.55
C ALA A 13 39.45 15.12 29.88
N THR A 14 38.72 15.63 28.89
CA THR A 14 37.27 15.47 28.85
C THR A 14 37.00 13.97 28.83
N LEU A 15 37.01 13.35 30.01
CA LEU A 15 36.48 12.01 30.18
C LEU A 15 35.03 12.13 29.73
N THR A 16 34.73 11.58 28.56
CA THR A 16 33.38 11.50 28.06
C THR A 16 32.55 10.87 29.18
N ALA A 17 31.47 11.54 29.59
CA ALA A 17 30.63 11.11 30.70
C ALA A 17 29.75 9.91 30.29
N GLN A 18 30.37 8.89 29.72
CA GLN A 18 29.74 7.67 29.23
C GLN A 18 29.92 6.59 30.29
N VAL A 19 28.84 5.88 30.60
CA VAL A 19 28.82 4.73 31.49
C VAL A 19 28.73 3.47 30.63
N GLY A 20 29.84 2.75 30.51
CA GLY A 20 29.87 1.40 29.93
C GLY A 20 29.69 0.34 31.02
N ILE A 21 28.73 -0.57 30.85
CA ILE A 21 28.54 -1.75 31.71
C ILE A 21 28.78 -2.99 30.85
N GLY A 22 29.78 -3.81 31.21
CA GLY A 22 30.15 -4.99 30.42
C GLY A 22 30.95 -4.68 29.15
N THR A 23 31.20 -3.41 28.82
CA THR A 23 31.99 -2.97 27.65
C THR A 23 33.06 -1.95 28.04
N THR A 24 34.22 -2.01 27.38
CA THR A 24 35.30 -1.01 27.52
C THR A 24 35.25 0.09 26.46
N ASN A 25 34.40 -0.06 25.44
CA ASN A 25 34.26 0.88 24.32
C ASN A 25 32.78 1.29 24.18
N PRO A 26 32.24 2.08 25.12
CA PRO A 26 30.84 2.50 25.05
C PRO A 26 30.57 3.35 23.80
N THR A 27 29.48 3.06 23.12
CA THR A 27 29.02 3.74 21.90
C THR A 27 27.87 4.72 22.14
N ALA A 28 27.32 4.73 23.36
CA ALA A 28 26.27 5.64 23.83
C ALA A 28 26.58 6.14 25.26
N THR A 29 25.84 7.16 25.73
CA THR A 29 26.00 7.72 27.09
C THR A 29 25.83 6.67 28.19
N LEU A 30 24.91 5.72 27.99
CA LEU A 30 24.82 4.49 28.76
C LEU A 30 24.83 3.34 27.76
N ASP A 31 25.85 2.49 27.82
CA ASP A 31 26.00 1.33 26.95
C ASP A 31 26.14 0.07 27.81
N VAL A 32 25.25 -0.89 27.62
CA VAL A 32 25.18 -2.12 28.42
C VAL A 32 25.33 -3.30 27.47
N ASP A 33 26.49 -3.96 27.51
CA ASP A 33 26.71 -5.24 26.84
C ASP A 33 26.17 -6.37 27.74
N GLY A 34 24.85 -6.48 27.78
CA GLY A 34 24.13 -7.40 28.66
C GLY A 34 22.63 -7.12 28.74
N ASN A 35 21.99 -7.62 29.79
CA ASN A 35 20.54 -7.50 29.97
C ASN A 35 20.16 -6.29 30.84
N LEU A 36 19.16 -5.52 30.42
CA LEU A 36 18.48 -4.53 31.26
C LEU A 36 17.29 -5.19 31.98
N ARG A 37 17.27 -5.13 33.32
CA ARG A 37 16.12 -5.57 34.14
C ARG A 37 15.60 -4.43 34.99
N LEU A 38 14.34 -4.05 34.77
CA LEU A 38 13.58 -3.18 35.66
C LEU A 38 12.74 -4.04 36.60
N ARG A 39 12.87 -3.83 37.92
CA ARG A 39 12.14 -4.64 38.92
C ARG A 39 10.72 -4.13 39.19
N GLY A 40 10.49 -2.85 38.98
CA GLY A 40 9.19 -2.20 39.14
C GLY A 40 9.15 -0.92 38.32
N THR A 41 7.96 -0.59 37.84
CA THR A 41 7.61 0.62 37.11
C THR A 41 6.22 1.05 37.56
N ASN A 42 5.92 2.34 37.53
CA ASN A 42 4.56 2.83 37.72
C ASN A 42 3.78 2.66 36.41
N GLU A 43 2.48 2.41 36.50
CA GLU A 43 1.58 2.46 35.35
C GLU A 43 1.43 3.92 34.89
N GLU A 44 1.59 4.16 33.59
CA GLU A 44 1.24 5.45 32.97
C GLU A 44 -0.25 5.42 32.63
N THR A 45 -0.98 6.45 33.04
CA THR A 45 -2.45 6.54 32.85
C THR A 45 -2.84 7.69 31.93
N ASP A 46 -1.92 8.60 31.62
CA ASP A 46 -2.17 9.69 30.67
C ASP A 46 -2.21 9.14 29.24
N LEU A 47 -3.39 9.18 28.62
CA LEU A 47 -3.64 8.67 27.28
C LEU A 47 -2.86 9.41 26.19
N GLU A 48 -2.47 10.67 26.42
CA GLU A 48 -1.64 11.42 25.48
C GLU A 48 -0.18 10.93 25.51
N ILE A 49 0.30 10.51 26.68
CA ILE A 49 1.67 10.00 26.87
C ILE A 49 1.78 8.54 26.42
N ILE A 50 0.80 7.69 26.76
CA ILE A 50 0.79 6.25 26.44
C ILE A 50 0.99 6.00 24.94
N GLN A 51 0.41 6.86 24.09
CA GLN A 51 0.53 6.72 22.65
C GLN A 51 1.97 6.69 22.17
N ASP A 52 2.89 7.38 22.86
CA ASP A 52 4.32 7.44 22.53
C ASP A 52 5.23 6.72 23.53
N SER A 53 4.67 5.94 24.46
CA SER A 53 5.42 5.28 25.55
C SER A 53 6.01 3.92 25.17
N ILE A 54 5.91 3.50 23.91
CA ILE A 54 6.52 2.24 23.46
C ILE A 54 8.01 2.45 23.24
N LEU A 55 8.82 1.61 23.90
CA LEU A 55 10.26 1.54 23.67
C LEU A 55 10.58 0.41 22.69
N VAL A 56 11.39 0.73 21.68
CA VAL A 56 11.91 -0.22 20.70
C VAL A 56 13.42 -0.15 20.62
N ILE A 57 14.05 -1.26 20.25
CA ILE A 57 15.49 -1.32 20.03
C ILE A 57 15.73 -1.22 18.52
N SER A 58 16.47 -0.20 18.08
CA SER A 58 16.86 -0.06 16.68
C SER A 58 17.96 -1.07 16.30
N ARG A 59 18.22 -1.23 15.00
CA ARG A 59 19.22 -2.17 14.47
C ARG A 59 20.64 -1.97 15.04
N ASN A 60 20.96 -0.76 15.50
CA ASN A 60 22.22 -0.41 16.14
C ASN A 60 22.22 -0.59 17.67
N GLY A 61 21.17 -1.19 18.26
CA GLY A 61 21.08 -1.45 19.70
C GLY A 61 20.60 -0.28 20.56
N THR A 62 20.30 0.89 19.98
CA THR A 62 19.81 2.05 20.73
C THR A 62 18.32 1.91 21.07
N VAL A 63 17.93 2.28 22.29
CA VAL A 63 16.52 2.35 22.69
C VAL A 63 15.92 3.66 22.16
N ASN A 64 14.83 3.56 21.40
CA ASN A 64 14.06 4.68 20.89
C ASN A 64 12.62 4.62 21.39
N ARG A 65 11.96 5.78 21.44
CA ARG A 65 10.50 5.87 21.58
C ARG A 65 9.84 5.80 20.23
N VAL A 66 8.67 5.17 20.17
CA VAL A 66 7.84 5.09 18.97
C VAL A 66 6.38 5.21 19.37
N SER A 67 5.59 5.87 18.51
CA SER A 67 4.16 5.91 18.71
C SER A 67 3.53 4.56 18.42
N SER A 68 2.48 4.22 19.16
CA SER A 68 1.63 3.05 18.94
C SER A 68 1.04 3.07 17.54
N LYS A 69 0.73 4.28 17.02
CA LYS A 69 0.31 4.51 15.64
C LYS A 69 1.36 4.01 14.64
N ASN A 70 2.62 4.44 14.77
CA ASN A 70 3.69 4.04 13.84
C ASN A 70 3.94 2.52 13.88
N ILE A 71 3.78 1.89 15.05
CA ILE A 71 3.90 0.43 15.20
C ILE A 71 2.79 -0.29 14.44
N ILE A 72 1.54 0.16 14.59
CA ILE A 72 0.40 -0.42 13.88
C ILE A 72 0.53 -0.18 12.37
N GLU A 73 0.80 1.06 11.96
CA GLU A 73 0.96 1.46 10.55
C GLU A 73 2.09 0.71 9.85
N SER A 74 3.18 0.37 10.56
CA SER A 74 4.27 -0.43 9.98
C SER A 74 3.91 -1.88 9.64
N HIS A 75 2.74 -2.35 10.07
CA HIS A 75 2.24 -3.70 9.81
C HIS A 75 0.86 -3.70 9.12
N LEU A 76 0.34 -2.53 8.74
CA LEU A 76 -0.90 -2.47 7.98
C LEU A 76 -0.67 -3.08 6.61
N LYS A 77 -1.59 -3.96 6.22
CA LYS A 77 -1.64 -4.55 4.90
C LYS A 77 -2.24 -3.55 3.91
N SER A 78 -1.77 -3.58 2.68
CA SER A 78 -2.34 -2.78 1.60
C SER A 78 -3.81 -3.12 1.37
N ILE A 79 -4.63 -2.08 1.26
CA ILE A 79 -6.01 -2.18 0.78
C ILE A 79 -6.32 -0.94 -0.04
N VAL A 80 -6.86 -1.18 -1.23
CA VAL A 80 -7.34 -0.16 -2.14
C VAL A 80 -8.71 -0.54 -2.66
N LYS A 81 -9.63 0.42 -2.68
CA LYS A 81 -10.93 0.34 -3.34
C LYS A 81 -11.15 1.62 -4.11
N GLY A 82 -11.34 1.50 -5.42
CA GLY A 82 -11.65 2.63 -6.29
C GLY A 82 -12.87 2.37 -7.16
N ASN A 83 -13.51 3.45 -7.58
CA ASN A 83 -14.75 3.49 -8.35
C ASN A 83 -14.73 4.71 -9.28
N MET A 84 -15.88 5.02 -9.89
CA MET A 84 -16.01 6.16 -10.81
C MET A 84 -16.70 7.35 -10.13
N VAL A 85 -16.28 8.57 -10.44
CA VAL A 85 -16.94 9.81 -10.00
C VAL A 85 -18.29 10.01 -10.70
N ASN A 86 -18.35 9.63 -11.98
CA ASN A 86 -19.46 9.95 -12.88
C ASN A 86 -20.48 8.83 -12.98
N ASN A 87 -21.70 8.99 -12.44
CA ASN A 87 -22.79 8.00 -12.56
C ASN A 87 -23.39 7.83 -13.99
N GLY A 88 -22.72 8.31 -15.04
CA GLY A 88 -23.15 8.24 -16.44
C GLY A 88 -22.43 7.16 -17.24
N THR A 89 -22.69 7.09 -18.56
CA THR A 89 -21.91 6.20 -19.44
C THR A 89 -20.56 6.81 -19.78
N ILE A 90 -19.50 6.04 -19.57
CA ILE A 90 -18.12 6.44 -19.85
C ILE A 90 -17.69 5.79 -21.16
N SER A 91 -17.40 6.62 -22.17
CA SER A 91 -17.00 6.15 -23.50
C SER A 91 -15.49 5.96 -23.59
N LEU A 92 -15.05 4.73 -23.85
CA LEU A 92 -13.66 4.35 -24.02
C LEU A 92 -13.38 4.08 -25.51
N SER A 93 -12.26 4.60 -26.03
CA SER A 93 -11.77 4.29 -27.39
C SER A 93 -10.78 3.12 -27.35
N LEU A 94 -11.02 2.09 -28.16
CA LEU A 94 -10.30 0.82 -28.18
C LEU A 94 -9.53 0.63 -29.50
N LEU A 95 -8.55 1.50 -29.76
CA LEU A 95 -7.68 1.43 -30.94
C LEU A 95 -6.91 0.09 -31.08
N SER A 96 -6.86 -0.74 -30.03
CA SER A 96 -6.18 -2.05 -30.01
C SER A 96 -7.02 -3.18 -29.41
N GLY A 97 -8.35 -3.04 -29.40
CA GLY A 97 -9.27 -4.03 -28.82
C GLY A 97 -9.20 -4.15 -27.28
N LYS A 98 -8.40 -3.29 -26.64
CA LYS A 98 -8.33 -3.13 -25.19
C LYS A 98 -8.04 -1.67 -24.84
N LYS A 99 -8.48 -1.24 -23.66
CA LYS A 99 -8.19 0.09 -23.11
C LYS A 99 -8.12 0.03 -21.59
N GLU A 100 -7.16 0.74 -21.01
CA GLU A 100 -7.06 0.93 -19.55
C GLU A 100 -8.31 1.63 -19.02
N ILE A 101 -8.84 1.12 -17.92
CA ILE A 101 -9.92 1.72 -17.15
C ILE A 101 -9.24 2.55 -16.06
N VAL A 102 -9.56 3.83 -16.01
CA VAL A 102 -9.11 4.73 -14.95
C VAL A 102 -10.30 4.94 -14.03
N PHE A 103 -10.28 4.28 -12.87
CA PHE A 103 -11.19 4.59 -11.78
C PHE A 103 -10.71 5.90 -11.16
N ASP A 104 -11.49 6.96 -11.32
CA ASP A 104 -11.11 8.35 -11.02
C ASP A 104 -11.47 8.78 -9.60
N GLN A 105 -11.95 7.83 -8.77
CA GLN A 105 -12.24 8.03 -7.35
C GLN A 105 -11.70 6.87 -6.51
N GLU A 106 -11.15 7.21 -5.34
CA GLU A 106 -10.75 6.26 -4.29
C GLU A 106 -11.73 6.35 -3.12
N GLU A 107 -12.24 5.20 -2.70
CA GLU A 107 -12.99 5.07 -1.45
C GLU A 107 -12.06 4.73 -0.30
N ILE A 108 -11.03 3.91 -0.58
CA ILE A 108 -9.99 3.49 0.38
C ILE A 108 -8.68 3.40 -0.39
N ASP A 109 -7.62 4.01 0.14
CA ASP A 109 -6.23 3.70 -0.22
C ASP A 109 -5.33 3.97 1.00
N LEU A 110 -4.98 2.92 1.74
CA LEU A 110 -4.22 3.08 2.99
C LEU A 110 -2.76 3.49 2.78
N HIS A 111 -2.21 3.23 1.60
CA HIS A 111 -0.80 3.46 1.34
C HIS A 111 -0.55 4.39 0.15
N ASN A 112 -1.59 4.98 -0.46
CA ASN A 112 -1.49 5.80 -1.67
C ASN A 112 -0.75 5.04 -2.78
N GLU A 113 -1.23 3.84 -3.07
CA GLU A 113 -0.67 2.89 -4.04
C GLU A 113 -1.36 2.97 -5.40
N TYR A 114 -2.59 3.49 -5.46
CA TYR A 114 -3.31 3.67 -6.72
C TYR A 114 -3.23 5.13 -7.20
N ASP A 115 -3.17 5.29 -8.52
CA ASP A 115 -3.13 6.60 -9.17
C ASP A 115 -4.38 6.77 -10.02
N THR A 116 -5.29 7.62 -9.53
CA THR A 116 -6.58 7.96 -10.17
C THR A 116 -6.44 8.69 -11.50
N SER A 117 -5.24 9.17 -11.87
CA SER A 117 -4.99 9.78 -13.18
C SER A 117 -4.57 8.76 -14.23
N THR A 118 -3.90 7.68 -13.82
CA THR A 118 -3.35 6.67 -14.74
C THR A 118 -4.10 5.34 -14.70
N GLY A 119 -4.86 5.05 -13.64
CA GLY A 119 -5.54 3.78 -13.45
C GLY A 119 -4.62 2.64 -12.99
N ILE A 120 -3.46 2.99 -12.43
CA ILE A 120 -2.39 2.04 -12.10
C ILE A 120 -2.24 1.94 -10.59
N PHE A 121 -2.29 0.71 -10.07
CA PHE A 121 -1.84 0.38 -8.73
C PHE A 121 -0.37 -0.01 -8.77
N THR A 122 0.44 0.48 -7.82
CA THR A 122 1.86 0.16 -7.64
C THR A 122 2.08 -0.34 -6.22
N ALA A 123 2.47 -1.61 -6.07
CA ALA A 123 2.67 -2.22 -4.75
C ALA A 123 3.81 -1.53 -3.98
N LYS A 124 3.55 -1.11 -2.74
CA LYS A 124 4.59 -0.58 -1.82
C LYS A 124 5.14 -1.63 -0.86
N GLN A 125 4.55 -2.82 -0.85
CA GLN A 125 4.95 -3.94 -0.02
C GLN A 125 5.01 -5.22 -0.85
N ASP A 126 5.95 -6.11 -0.51
CA ASP A 126 5.93 -7.47 -1.04
C ASP A 126 4.77 -8.23 -0.40
N GLY A 127 4.04 -9.03 -1.18
CA GLY A 127 2.92 -9.78 -0.63
C GLY A 127 2.09 -10.56 -1.63
N ILE A 128 1.04 -11.18 -1.12
CA ILE A 128 0.01 -11.82 -1.91
C ILE A 128 -1.25 -10.96 -1.84
N TYR A 129 -1.79 -10.62 -2.99
CA TYR A 129 -2.91 -9.72 -3.16
C TYR A 129 -4.10 -10.47 -3.77
N ARG A 130 -5.29 -10.27 -3.19
CA ARG A 130 -6.57 -10.58 -3.81
C ARG A 130 -7.02 -9.34 -4.58
N VAL A 131 -7.29 -9.53 -5.87
CA VAL A 131 -7.65 -8.45 -6.79
C VAL A 131 -8.99 -8.79 -7.42
N SER A 132 -9.94 -7.87 -7.36
CA SER A 132 -11.25 -8.01 -7.97
C SER A 132 -11.64 -6.75 -8.71
N VAL A 133 -12.34 -6.92 -9.82
CA VAL A 133 -12.94 -5.82 -10.58
C VAL A 133 -14.33 -6.22 -11.04
N ASN A 134 -15.26 -5.28 -10.93
CA ASN A 134 -16.61 -5.38 -11.46
C ASN A 134 -16.85 -4.24 -12.46
N LEU A 135 -17.51 -4.57 -13.56
CA LEU A 135 -17.75 -3.64 -14.66
C LEU A 135 -19.11 -3.92 -15.28
N TYR A 136 -19.94 -2.90 -15.44
CA TYR A 136 -21.15 -2.95 -16.25
C TYR A 136 -20.92 -2.24 -17.59
N ALA A 137 -21.50 -2.76 -18.66
CA ALA A 137 -21.55 -2.03 -19.92
C ALA A 137 -22.57 -0.88 -19.83
N GLY A 138 -22.27 0.28 -20.42
CA GLY A 138 -23.19 1.43 -20.50
C GLY A 138 -24.29 1.28 -21.57
N GLY A 139 -24.61 0.04 -21.96
CA GLY A 139 -25.45 -0.32 -23.11
C GLY A 139 -24.64 -0.94 -24.25
N ILE A 140 -25.14 -2.03 -24.84
CA ILE A 140 -24.49 -2.70 -25.98
C ILE A 140 -25.51 -2.95 -27.08
N SER A 141 -25.34 -2.26 -28.20
CA SER A 141 -26.26 -2.31 -29.35
C SER A 141 -25.90 -3.36 -30.41
N VAL A 142 -24.76 -4.04 -30.28
CA VAL A 142 -24.21 -4.96 -31.31
C VAL A 142 -23.51 -6.18 -30.72
N SER A 143 -23.53 -7.29 -31.45
CA SER A 143 -22.92 -8.56 -31.07
C SER A 143 -21.39 -8.50 -31.05
N SER A 144 -20.83 -8.04 -29.94
CA SER A 144 -19.38 -7.88 -29.78
C SER A 144 -18.89 -8.52 -28.50
N ASN A 145 -17.60 -8.87 -28.48
CA ASN A 145 -16.96 -9.30 -27.24
C ASN A 145 -16.89 -8.11 -26.28
N PHE A 146 -17.29 -8.32 -25.03
CA PHE A 146 -17.07 -7.39 -23.92
C PHE A 146 -16.50 -8.17 -22.75
N GLY A 147 -15.48 -7.60 -22.12
CA GLY A 147 -14.84 -8.19 -20.99
C GLY A 147 -14.02 -7.20 -20.20
N VAL A 148 -13.53 -7.69 -19.07
CA VAL A 148 -12.56 -7.01 -18.23
C VAL A 148 -11.40 -7.97 -17.96
N GLY A 149 -10.18 -7.43 -17.93
CA GLY A 149 -8.98 -8.16 -17.59
C GLY A 149 -8.16 -7.46 -16.52
N ILE A 150 -7.57 -8.25 -15.63
CA ILE A 150 -6.57 -7.82 -14.66
C ILE A 150 -5.19 -8.07 -15.28
N TYR A 151 -4.34 -7.04 -15.22
CA TYR A 151 -2.98 -7.09 -15.77
C TYR A 151 -1.97 -6.87 -14.66
N LYS A 152 -0.92 -7.68 -14.64
CA LYS A 152 0.26 -7.52 -13.79
C LYS A 152 1.44 -7.11 -14.65
N ASN A 153 2.09 -5.98 -14.35
CA ASN A 153 3.22 -5.45 -15.13
C ASN A 153 2.91 -5.40 -16.66
N GLY A 154 1.66 -5.08 -17.01
CA GLY A 154 1.19 -5.06 -18.40
C GLY A 154 0.86 -6.42 -19.03
N ALA A 155 1.11 -7.54 -18.36
CA ALA A 155 0.74 -8.89 -18.80
C ALA A 155 -0.61 -9.33 -18.22
N LEU A 156 -1.46 -9.97 -19.04
CA LEU A 156 -2.79 -10.44 -18.60
C LEU A 156 -2.65 -11.60 -17.61
N VAL A 157 -3.28 -11.49 -16.44
CA VAL A 157 -3.28 -12.56 -15.41
C VAL A 157 -4.64 -13.20 -15.17
N ALA A 158 -5.73 -12.47 -15.38
CA ALA A 158 -7.09 -12.99 -15.29
C ALA A 158 -8.02 -12.17 -16.17
N LYS A 159 -9.05 -12.79 -16.76
CA LYS A 159 -10.10 -12.08 -17.51
C LYS A 159 -11.45 -12.75 -17.38
N ASN A 160 -12.50 -11.96 -17.55
CA ASN A 160 -13.85 -12.43 -17.84
C ASN A 160 -14.34 -11.70 -19.10
N SER A 161 -14.53 -12.43 -20.20
CA SER A 161 -14.78 -11.87 -21.53
C SER A 161 -15.61 -12.85 -22.34
N PHE A 162 -16.76 -12.37 -22.83
CA PHE A 162 -17.70 -13.16 -23.62
C PHE A 162 -18.32 -12.29 -24.71
N ALA A 163 -18.63 -12.93 -25.85
CA ALA A 163 -19.48 -12.33 -26.88
C ALA A 163 -20.85 -12.03 -26.29
N ASN A 164 -21.30 -10.78 -26.43
CA ASN A 164 -22.69 -10.44 -26.17
C ASN A 164 -23.49 -10.57 -27.44
N ILE A 165 -24.79 -10.80 -27.29
CA ILE A 165 -25.74 -10.77 -28.40
C ILE A 165 -26.56 -9.50 -28.22
N GLY A 166 -26.32 -8.51 -29.09
CA GLY A 166 -27.25 -7.41 -29.29
C GLY A 166 -28.28 -7.83 -30.34
N VAL A 167 -29.57 -7.67 -30.03
CA VAL A 167 -30.66 -7.82 -31.00
C VAL A 167 -31.15 -6.42 -31.36
N ALA A 168 -31.12 -6.08 -32.65
CA ALA A 168 -31.59 -4.78 -33.11
C ALA A 168 -33.06 -4.57 -32.67
N PHE A 169 -33.37 -3.38 -32.15
CA PHE A 169 -34.71 -2.94 -31.72
C PHE A 169 -35.29 -3.61 -30.46
N VAL A 170 -34.51 -4.41 -29.73
CA VAL A 170 -34.91 -4.93 -28.41
C VAL A 170 -33.94 -4.45 -27.36
N ASN A 171 -34.48 -3.86 -26.30
CA ASN A 171 -33.67 -3.47 -25.14
C ASN A 171 -33.23 -4.74 -24.40
N VAL A 172 -31.92 -4.98 -24.33
CA VAL A 172 -31.33 -6.09 -23.59
C VAL A 172 -30.65 -5.56 -22.34
N THR A 173 -30.70 -6.33 -21.25
CA THR A 173 -29.99 -5.99 -20.02
C THR A 173 -28.48 -5.87 -20.30
N PRO A 174 -27.83 -4.75 -19.96
CA PRO A 174 -26.39 -4.60 -20.14
C PRO A 174 -25.63 -5.69 -19.37
N PRO A 175 -24.62 -6.33 -19.99
CA PRO A 175 -23.86 -7.37 -19.34
C PRO A 175 -22.94 -6.80 -18.26
N ALA A 176 -22.91 -7.50 -17.13
CA ALA A 176 -21.89 -7.34 -16.10
C ALA A 176 -20.68 -8.27 -16.40
N ARG A 177 -19.49 -7.79 -16.05
CA ARG A 177 -18.24 -8.55 -16.11
C ARG A 177 -17.50 -8.37 -14.80
N ALA A 178 -17.31 -9.47 -14.10
CA ALA A 178 -16.57 -9.53 -12.86
C ALA A 178 -15.43 -10.54 -12.99
N VAL A 179 -14.26 -10.21 -12.46
CA VAL A 179 -13.15 -11.15 -12.34
C VAL A 179 -12.45 -10.92 -11.00
N SER A 180 -12.09 -12.02 -10.34
CA SER A 180 -11.30 -12.02 -9.12
C SER A 180 -10.14 -13.01 -9.29
N THR A 181 -8.97 -12.64 -8.79
CA THR A 181 -7.78 -13.51 -8.81
C THR A 181 -6.86 -13.21 -7.63
N ILE A 182 -5.89 -14.09 -7.42
CA ILE A 182 -4.83 -13.92 -6.43
C ILE A 182 -3.51 -13.80 -7.19
N VAL A 183 -2.72 -12.78 -6.86
CA VAL A 183 -1.41 -12.52 -7.44
C VAL A 183 -0.38 -12.28 -6.34
N GLN A 184 0.84 -12.76 -6.54
CA GLN A 184 1.98 -12.32 -5.74
C GLN A 184 2.57 -11.07 -6.40
N LEU A 185 2.85 -10.03 -5.61
CA LEU A 185 3.51 -8.81 -6.04
C LEU A 185 4.77 -8.59 -5.18
N ASN A 186 5.84 -8.16 -5.82
CA ASN A 186 6.95 -7.50 -5.17
C ASN A 186 6.75 -5.98 -5.22
N THR A 187 7.46 -5.26 -4.37
CA THR A 187 7.48 -3.80 -4.32
C THR A 187 7.80 -3.24 -5.71
N ASN A 188 7.04 -2.22 -6.11
CA ASN A 188 7.02 -1.56 -7.42
C ASN A 188 6.42 -2.36 -8.59
N GLU A 189 5.94 -3.59 -8.38
CA GLU A 189 5.13 -4.25 -9.40
C GLU A 189 3.75 -3.61 -9.50
N THR A 190 3.18 -3.61 -10.71
CA THR A 190 1.96 -2.87 -11.01
C THR A 190 0.78 -3.77 -11.33
N LEU A 191 -0.41 -3.29 -10.98
CA LEU A 191 -1.68 -3.82 -11.43
C LEU A 191 -2.46 -2.76 -12.21
N SER A 192 -3.19 -3.22 -13.22
CA SER A 192 -4.08 -2.37 -13.99
C SER A 192 -5.28 -3.17 -14.52
N PHE A 193 -6.36 -2.46 -14.86
CA PHE A 193 -7.61 -3.05 -15.31
C PHE A 193 -7.94 -2.56 -16.72
N LYS A 194 -8.14 -3.50 -17.65
CA LYS A 194 -8.45 -3.14 -19.04
C LYS A 194 -9.80 -3.68 -19.45
N VAL A 195 -10.60 -2.82 -20.08
CA VAL A 195 -11.75 -3.27 -20.86
C VAL A 195 -11.23 -3.98 -22.11
N LEU A 196 -11.90 -5.06 -22.49
CA LEU A 196 -11.62 -5.89 -23.65
C LEU A 196 -12.85 -5.86 -24.54
N ALA A 197 -12.73 -5.37 -25.77
CA ALA A 197 -13.81 -5.46 -26.74
C ALA A 197 -13.31 -5.50 -28.18
N SER A 198 -14.10 -6.10 -29.08
CA SER A 198 -13.82 -6.12 -30.52
C SER A 198 -14.36 -4.89 -31.26
N LEU A 199 -14.74 -3.84 -30.52
CA LEU A 199 -15.29 -2.58 -31.04
C LEU A 199 -14.21 -1.49 -31.07
N LEU A 200 -14.44 -0.44 -31.87
CA LEU A 200 -13.62 0.77 -31.86
C LEU A 200 -13.85 1.63 -30.60
N SER A 201 -15.05 1.55 -30.02
CA SER A 201 -15.38 2.18 -28.75
C SER A 201 -16.36 1.33 -27.95
N VAL A 202 -16.34 1.48 -26.63
CA VAL A 202 -17.31 0.84 -25.73
C VAL A 202 -17.72 1.82 -24.64
N GLY A 203 -19.01 1.81 -24.30
CA GLY A 203 -19.52 2.49 -23.12
C GLY A 203 -19.46 1.56 -21.92
N ILE A 204 -18.97 2.06 -20.78
CA ILE A 204 -19.10 1.38 -19.48
C ILE A 204 -20.00 2.20 -18.57
N SER A 205 -20.72 1.55 -17.66
CA SER A 205 -21.45 2.23 -16.60
C SER A 205 -20.43 2.91 -15.68
N GLY A 206 -20.65 4.17 -15.37
CA GLY A 206 -19.88 4.90 -14.37
C GLY A 206 -20.59 4.94 -13.00
N ASP A 207 -21.67 4.19 -12.82
CA ASP A 207 -22.25 4.03 -11.48
C ASP A 207 -21.21 3.42 -10.53
N ASN A 208 -20.95 4.11 -9.42
CA ASN A 208 -19.91 3.76 -8.47
C ASN A 208 -20.19 2.48 -7.65
N THR A 209 -21.43 1.98 -7.71
CA THR A 209 -21.85 0.69 -7.13
C THR A 209 -21.74 -0.47 -8.11
N GLU A 210 -21.65 -0.17 -9.41
CA GLU A 210 -21.55 -1.16 -10.49
C GLU A 210 -20.14 -1.29 -11.05
N THR A 211 -19.38 -0.19 -11.11
CA THR A 211 -18.04 -0.17 -11.68
C THR A 211 -17.04 0.24 -10.61
N PHE A 212 -16.38 -0.77 -10.06
CA PHE A 212 -15.42 -0.62 -8.97
C PHE A 212 -14.39 -1.75 -8.99
N PHE A 213 -13.30 -1.55 -8.27
CA PHE A 213 -12.31 -2.58 -8.00
C PHE A 213 -11.94 -2.65 -6.53
N THR A 214 -11.37 -3.78 -6.12
CA THR A 214 -10.71 -3.95 -4.83
C THR A 214 -9.38 -4.65 -5.00
N ILE A 215 -8.38 -4.18 -4.25
CA ILE A 215 -7.06 -4.81 -4.10
C ILE A 215 -6.83 -4.93 -2.59
N GLU A 216 -6.65 -6.15 -2.10
CA GLU A 216 -6.41 -6.44 -0.68
C GLU A 216 -5.18 -7.33 -0.57
N GLN A 217 -4.16 -6.88 0.16
CA GLN A 217 -3.06 -7.75 0.53
C GLN A 217 -3.55 -8.72 1.61
N ILE A 218 -3.53 -10.01 1.28
CA ILE A 218 -4.02 -11.09 2.13
C ILE A 218 -2.88 -11.77 2.89
N ARG A 219 -1.64 -11.69 2.38
CA ARG A 219 -0.45 -12.26 3.02
C ARG A 219 0.76 -11.37 2.82
#